data_AF-A0A961QUF3-F1
#
_entry.id   AF-A0A961QUF3-F1
#
_cell.length_a   1.000
_cell.length_b   1.000
_cell.length_c   1.000
_cell.angle_alpha   90.00
_cell.angle_beta   90.00
_cell.angle_gamma   90.00
#
_symmetry.space_group_name_H-M   'P 1'
#
loop_
_entity.id
_entity.type
_entity.pdbx_description
1 polymer ?
#
loop_
_entity_poly.entity_id
_entity_poly.type
_entity_poly.pdbx_seq_one_letter_code
_entity_poly.pdbx_strand_id
1 'polypeptide(L)'
;GDDLVQTACERALRHADQFRPGTRMDSWMFRIMQNLWLDDRRRQKVRGTRVDPERTELSDGGQSARRLDDRLTLARIRDAVDRLPDDQRAVLVLVAIEGLNYRETAEVLDLPMGTVMSRLSRARSRLLDIMDTPPEEARAWAR
;
A
#
# COMPACT_ATOMS: atom_id res chain seq x y z
N GLY A 1 -6.95 12.42 -3.45
CA GLY A 1 -7.61 12.18 -2.16
C GLY A 1 -9.07 11.89 -2.39
N ASP A 2 -9.84 12.92 -2.75
CA ASP A 2 -11.29 12.80 -2.96
C ASP A 2 -11.69 11.86 -4.11
N ASP A 3 -11.01 11.93 -5.26
CA ASP A 3 -11.44 11.21 -6.47
C ASP A 3 -11.46 9.67 -6.30
N LEU A 4 -10.49 9.12 -5.57
CA LEU A 4 -10.43 7.68 -5.29
C LEU A 4 -11.56 7.24 -4.34
N VAL A 5 -11.82 8.03 -3.30
CA VAL A 5 -12.87 7.72 -2.32
C VAL A 5 -14.25 7.84 -2.97
N GLN A 6 -14.48 8.89 -3.75
CA GLN A 6 -15.72 9.05 -4.51
C GLN A 6 -15.92 7.88 -5.47
N THR A 7 -14.91 7.56 -6.29
CA THR A 7 -14.98 6.43 -7.23
C THR A 7 -15.22 5.10 -6.52
N ALA A 8 -14.60 4.90 -5.34
CA ALA A 8 -14.81 3.70 -4.55
C ALA A 8 -16.25 3.60 -4.01
N CYS A 9 -16.79 4.70 -3.48
CA CYS A 9 -18.17 4.77 -3.02
C CYS A 9 -19.17 4.54 -4.16
N GLU A 10 -18.97 5.16 -5.33
CA GLU A 10 -19.82 4.96 -6.50
C GLU A 10 -19.81 3.50 -6.97
N ARG A 11 -18.63 2.88 -6.99
CA ARG A 11 -18.46 1.47 -7.39
C ARG A 11 -19.04 0.52 -6.35
N ALA A 12 -18.94 0.84 -5.07
CA ALA A 12 -19.58 0.09 -3.99
C ALA A 12 -21.11 0.15 -4.11
N LEU A 13 -21.68 1.34 -4.29
CA LEU A 13 -23.12 1.49 -4.46
C LEU A 13 -23.64 0.73 -5.70
N ARG A 14 -22.88 0.76 -6.81
CA ARG A 14 -23.22 0.03 -8.03
C ARG A 14 -23.19 -1.50 -7.86
N HIS A 15 -22.36 -2.01 -6.96
CA HIS A 15 -22.15 -3.44 -6.74
C HIS A 15 -22.60 -3.89 -5.35
N ALA A 16 -23.52 -3.15 -4.72
CA ALA A 16 -23.98 -3.43 -3.37
C ALA A 16 -24.62 -4.83 -3.23
N ASP A 17 -25.16 -5.37 -4.33
CA ASP A 17 -25.68 -6.74 -4.45
C ASP A 17 -24.60 -7.82 -4.25
N GLN A 18 -23.32 -7.48 -4.47
CA GLN A 18 -22.19 -8.39 -4.28
C GLN A 18 -21.69 -8.41 -2.82
N PHE A 19 -22.17 -7.48 -1.99
CA PHE A 19 -21.89 -7.52 -0.55
C PHE A 19 -22.68 -8.67 0.08
N ARG A 20 -22.01 -9.48 0.91
CA ARG A 20 -22.63 -10.60 1.62
C ARG A 20 -22.95 -10.16 3.05
N PRO A 21 -24.23 -10.05 3.43
CA PRO A 21 -24.59 -9.71 4.80
C PRO A 21 -23.95 -10.67 5.81
N GLY A 22 -23.44 -10.12 6.92
CA GLY A 22 -22.71 -10.89 7.94
C GLY A 22 -21.19 -10.95 7.71
N THR A 23 -20.67 -10.42 6.60
CA THR A 23 -19.23 -10.20 6.40
C THR A 23 -18.83 -8.75 6.72
N ARG A 24 -17.51 -8.51 6.78
CA ARG A 24 -16.91 -7.22 7.09
C ARG A 24 -17.04 -6.22 5.92
N MET A 25 -17.88 -5.21 6.10
CA MET A 25 -18.13 -4.16 5.08
C MET A 25 -16.88 -3.32 4.78
N ASP A 26 -16.07 -3.04 5.80
CA ASP A 26 -14.79 -2.35 5.68
C ASP A 26 -13.81 -3.14 4.80
N SER A 27 -13.69 -4.45 5.01
CA SER A 27 -12.87 -5.34 4.16
C SER A 27 -13.35 -5.35 2.69
N TRP A 28 -14.66 -5.36 2.47
CA TRP A 28 -15.25 -5.31 1.12
C TRP A 28 -14.99 -3.97 0.43
N MET A 29 -15.15 -2.85 1.14
CA MET A 29 -14.81 -1.52 0.64
C MET A 29 -13.31 -1.39 0.33
N PHE A 30 -12.46 -1.98 1.17
CA PHE A 30 -11.01 -1.99 0.96
C PHE A 30 -10.63 -2.69 -0.34
N ARG A 31 -11.29 -3.81 -0.66
CA ARG A 31 -11.12 -4.51 -1.93
C ARG A 31 -11.43 -3.62 -3.13
N ILE A 32 -12.51 -2.84 -3.05
CA ILE A 32 -12.90 -1.92 -4.13
C ILE A 32 -11.85 -0.82 -4.31
N MET A 33 -11.42 -0.19 -3.23
CA MET A 33 -10.37 0.85 -3.25
C MET A 33 -9.04 0.31 -3.78
N GLN A 34 -8.65 -0.89 -3.35
CA GLN A 34 -7.42 -1.54 -3.79
C GLN A 34 -7.46 -1.89 -5.27
N ASN A 35 -8.57 -2.42 -5.77
CA ASN A 35 -8.71 -2.73 -7.19
C ASN A 35 -8.62 -1.46 -8.05
N LEU A 36 -9.29 -0.37 -7.64
CA LEU A 36 -9.20 0.92 -8.31
C LEU A 36 -7.76 1.43 -8.35
N TRP A 37 -7.05 1.31 -7.23
CA TRP A 37 -5.68 1.76 -7.12
C TRP A 37 -4.69 0.92 -7.95
N LEU A 38 -4.83 -0.41 -7.95
CA LEU A 38 -4.05 -1.32 -8.78
C LEU A 38 -4.31 -1.08 -10.27
N ASP A 39 -5.56 -0.82 -10.64
CA ASP A 39 -5.93 -0.49 -12.02
C ASP A 39 -5.32 0.85 -12.46
N ASP A 40 -5.34 1.86 -11.59
CA ASP A 40 -4.71 3.15 -11.87
C ASP A 40 -3.20 3.03 -12.04
N ARG A 41 -2.52 2.32 -11.12
CA ARG A 41 -1.07 2.05 -11.22
C ARG A 41 -0.70 1.26 -12.47
N ARG A 42 -1.49 0.25 -12.85
CA ARG A 42 -1.29 -0.48 -14.12
C ARG A 42 -1.42 0.44 -15.32
N ARG A 43 -2.41 1.33 -15.33
CA ARG A 43 -2.60 2.33 -16.41
C ARG A 43 -1.45 3.33 -16.47
N GLN A 44 -0.94 3.79 -15.33
CA GLN A 44 0.21 4.69 -15.26
C GLN A 44 1.50 4.02 -15.78
N LYS A 45 1.73 2.76 -15.42
CA LYS A 45 2.89 1.98 -15.91
C LYS A 45 2.88 1.80 -17.43
N VAL A 46 1.69 1.64 -18.04
CA VAL A 46 1.54 1.54 -19.50
C VAL A 46 1.69 2.91 -20.20
N ARG A 47 1.35 4.01 -19.52
CA ARG A 47 1.42 5.37 -20.10
C ARG A 47 2.80 6.03 -20.03
N GLY A 48 3.77 5.47 -19.30
CA GLY A 48 5.11 6.04 -19.14
C GLY A 48 5.06 7.29 -18.24
N THR A 49 5.50 7.16 -17.00
CA THR A 49 5.37 8.21 -15.99
C THR A 49 6.32 9.38 -16.25
N ARG A 50 5.77 10.58 -16.51
CA ARG A 50 6.43 11.86 -16.19
C ARG A 50 6.24 12.11 -14.70
N VAL A 51 7.34 12.16 -13.96
CA VAL A 51 7.36 12.46 -12.53
C VAL A 51 7.50 13.97 -12.36
N ASP A 52 6.58 14.57 -11.61
CA ASP A 52 6.64 15.98 -11.20
C ASP A 52 7.12 16.02 -9.72
N PRO A 53 8.29 16.60 -9.41
CA PRO A 53 8.83 16.62 -8.06
C PRO A 53 8.57 17.97 -7.37
N GLU A 54 7.50 18.09 -6.60
CA GLU A 54 7.30 19.21 -5.67
C GLU A 54 6.27 18.79 -4.60
N ARG A 55 6.45 18.92 -3.28
CA ARG A 55 7.06 20.00 -2.49
C ARG A 55 7.65 19.51 -1.16
N THR A 56 8.77 20.12 -0.81
CA THR A 56 9.35 20.18 0.53
C THR A 56 8.79 21.40 1.27
N GLU A 57 8.29 21.23 2.49
CA GLU A 57 8.16 22.34 3.44
C GLU A 57 8.70 21.92 4.82
N LEU A 58 9.65 22.72 5.30
CA LEU A 58 10.35 22.65 6.58
C LEU A 58 9.76 23.71 7.52
N SER A 59 9.48 23.38 8.79
CA SER A 59 9.84 24.17 10.00
C SER A 59 9.07 23.69 11.24
N ASP A 60 9.76 23.40 12.36
CA ASP A 60 9.68 24.17 13.62
C ASP A 60 10.39 23.47 14.82
N GLY A 61 11.30 24.22 15.45
CA GLY A 61 11.50 24.39 16.89
C GLY A 61 11.66 23.20 17.86
N GLY A 62 12.91 22.92 18.27
CA GLY A 62 13.27 22.76 19.69
C GLY A 62 12.99 21.43 20.42
N GLN A 63 11.93 20.71 20.08
CA GLN A 63 11.66 19.33 20.60
C GLN A 63 11.91 18.27 19.51
N SER A 64 12.79 18.66 18.58
CA SER A 64 12.72 18.29 17.17
C SER A 64 13.43 16.99 16.84
N ALA A 65 14.57 16.67 17.46
CA ALA A 65 15.42 15.57 16.98
C ALA A 65 14.74 14.19 16.97
N ARG A 66 14.08 13.78 18.06
CA ARG A 66 13.43 12.46 18.14
C ARG A 66 12.17 12.36 17.26
N ARG A 67 11.35 13.42 17.24
CA ARG A 67 10.16 13.49 16.37
C ARG A 67 10.54 13.60 14.89
N LEU A 68 11.66 14.26 14.59
CA LEU A 68 12.23 14.34 13.24
C LEU A 68 12.77 12.97 12.81
N ASP A 69 13.46 12.26 13.70
CA ASP A 69 13.96 10.90 13.47
C ASP A 69 12.81 9.90 13.25
N ASP A 70 11.74 9.98 14.05
CA ASP A 70 10.52 9.18 13.87
C ASP A 70 9.84 9.50 12.52
N ARG A 71 9.74 10.79 12.15
CA ARG A 71 9.16 11.21 10.87
C ARG A 71 10.00 10.77 9.67
N LEU A 72 11.32 10.86 9.77
CA LEU A 72 12.26 10.38 8.75
C LEU A 72 12.17 8.86 8.60
N THR A 73 12.07 8.14 9.72
CA THR A 73 11.89 6.69 9.74
C THR A 73 10.56 6.28 9.10
N LEU A 74 9.45 6.95 9.44
CA LEU A 74 8.15 6.73 8.81
C LEU A 74 8.17 7.03 7.31
N ALA A 75 8.86 8.10 6.89
CA ALA A 75 9.01 8.42 5.48
C ALA A 75 9.82 7.35 4.73
N ARG A 76 10.89 6.82 5.33
CA ARG A 76 11.68 5.71 4.77
C ARG A 76 10.88 4.41 4.68
N ILE A 77 10.12 4.08 5.72
CA ILE A 77 9.24 2.90 5.70
C ILE A 77 8.19 3.04 4.60
N ARG A 78 7.58 4.21 4.44
CA ARG A 78 6.59 4.46 3.38
C ARG A 78 7.20 4.27 1.99
N ASP A 79 8.37 4.86 1.74
CA ASP A 79 9.09 4.68 0.47
C ASP A 79 9.44 3.20 0.20
N ALA A 80 9.90 2.50 1.24
CA ALA A 80 10.22 1.07 1.13
C ALA A 80 8.98 0.22 0.82
N VAL A 81 7.85 0.49 1.47
CA VAL A 81 6.57 -0.17 1.18
C VAL A 81 6.12 0.13 -0.24
N ASP A 82 6.21 1.39 -0.71
CA ASP A 82 5.81 1.78 -2.06
C ASP A 82 6.63 1.10 -3.16
N ARG A 83 7.88 0.71 -2.87
CA ARG A 83 8.76 -0.01 -3.78
C ARG A 83 8.52 -1.51 -3.86
N LEU A 84 7.71 -2.08 -2.97
CA LEU A 84 7.32 -3.49 -3.04
C LEU A 84 6.49 -3.76 -4.31
N PRO A 85 6.55 -4.97 -4.88
CA PRO A 85 5.58 -5.39 -5.88
C PRO A 85 4.16 -5.26 -5.36
N ASP A 86 3.25 -4.86 -6.24
CA ASP A 86 1.85 -4.58 -5.93
C ASP A 86 1.16 -5.72 -5.16
N ASP A 87 1.41 -6.96 -5.55
CA ASP A 87 0.83 -8.16 -4.93
C ASP A 87 1.36 -8.44 -3.52
N GLN A 88 2.62 -8.10 -3.26
CA GLN A 88 3.26 -8.24 -1.96
C GLN A 88 2.85 -7.11 -1.02
N ARG A 89 2.83 -5.87 -1.54
CA ARG A 89 2.39 -4.68 -0.81
C ARG A 89 0.92 -4.79 -0.38
N ALA A 90 0.05 -5.27 -1.27
CA ALA A 90 -1.36 -5.52 -0.98
C ALA A 90 -1.55 -6.39 0.26
N VAL A 91 -0.86 -7.54 0.30
CA VAL A 91 -0.92 -8.48 1.44
C VAL A 91 -0.33 -7.86 2.70
N LEU A 92 0.81 -7.16 2.58
CA LEU A 92 1.47 -6.53 3.71
C LEU A 92 0.60 -5.45 4.37
N VAL A 93 -0.02 -4.57 3.58
CA VAL A 93 -0.89 -3.49 4.07
C VAL A 93 -2.10 -4.06 4.80
N LEU A 94 -2.81 -5.02 4.19
CA LEU A 94 -4.00 -5.63 4.78
C LEU A 94 -3.70 -6.30 6.13
N VAL A 95 -2.55 -6.97 6.24
CA VAL A 95 -2.19 -7.67 7.48
C VAL A 95 -1.59 -6.73 8.53
N ALA A 96 -0.61 -5.91 8.15
CA ALA A 96 0.22 -5.17 9.10
C ALA A 96 -0.34 -3.78 9.46
N ILE A 97 -1.15 -3.19 8.59
CA ILE A 97 -1.73 -1.86 8.80
C ILE A 97 -3.21 -1.98 9.13
N GLU A 98 -3.96 -2.71 8.31
CA GLU A 98 -5.41 -2.88 8.50
C GLU A 98 -5.77 -3.97 9.53
N GLY A 99 -4.79 -4.79 9.92
CA GLY A 99 -4.96 -5.78 10.99
C GLY A 99 -5.81 -7.00 10.59
N LEU A 100 -6.06 -7.23 9.30
CA LEU A 100 -6.77 -8.42 8.85
C LEU A 100 -5.97 -9.67 9.15
N ASN A 101 -6.66 -10.73 9.55
CA ASN A 101 -6.02 -12.03 9.64
C ASN A 101 -5.79 -12.63 8.24
N TYR A 102 -5.00 -13.70 8.16
CA TYR A 102 -4.65 -14.30 6.86
C TYR A 102 -5.88 -14.81 6.10
N ARG A 103 -6.91 -15.28 6.81
CA ARG A 103 -8.15 -15.75 6.19
C ARG A 103 -8.93 -14.63 5.55
N GLU A 104 -9.16 -13.55 6.29
CA GLU A 104 -9.82 -12.35 5.78
C GLU A 104 -9.04 -11.77 4.59
N THR A 105 -7.70 -11.74 4.67
CA THR A 105 -6.84 -11.25 3.58
C THR A 105 -6.98 -12.12 2.32
N ALA A 106 -7.04 -13.44 2.48
CA ALA A 106 -7.25 -14.37 1.38
C ALA A 106 -8.60 -14.15 0.68
N GLU A 107 -9.67 -13.94 1.46
CA GLU A 107 -11.00 -13.64 0.94
C GLU A 107 -11.06 -12.28 0.24
N VAL A 108 -10.43 -11.26 0.82
CA VAL A 108 -10.37 -9.90 0.23
C VAL A 108 -9.59 -9.91 -1.07
N LEU A 109 -8.48 -10.65 -1.15
CA LEU A 109 -7.65 -10.66 -2.35
C LEU A 109 -8.06 -11.73 -3.37
N ASP A 110 -9.02 -12.59 -3.04
CA ASP A 110 -9.38 -13.78 -3.82
C ASP A 110 -8.16 -14.68 -4.12
N LEU A 111 -7.42 -15.03 -3.05
CA LEU A 111 -6.18 -15.81 -3.12
C LEU A 111 -6.23 -17.04 -2.19
N PRO A 112 -5.51 -18.13 -2.52
CA PRO A 112 -5.28 -19.21 -1.58
C PRO A 112 -4.51 -18.75 -0.32
N MET A 113 -4.77 -19.38 0.83
CA MET A 113 -4.09 -19.06 2.09
C MET A 113 -2.55 -19.14 1.99
N GLY A 114 -2.05 -20.19 1.34
CA GLY A 114 -0.61 -20.37 1.13
C GLY A 114 0.01 -19.28 0.25
N THR A 115 -0.78 -18.69 -0.66
CA THR A 115 -0.36 -17.54 -1.47
C THR A 115 -0.25 -16.28 -0.62
N VAL A 116 -1.20 -16.04 0.30
CA VAL A 116 -1.12 -14.94 1.28
C VAL A 116 0.15 -15.08 2.13
N MET A 117 0.38 -16.26 2.73
CA MET A 117 1.55 -16.50 3.58
C MET A 117 2.87 -16.30 2.81
N SER A 118 2.98 -16.88 1.61
CA SER A 118 4.20 -16.77 0.81
C SER A 118 4.45 -15.35 0.29
N ARG A 119 3.40 -14.61 -0.11
CA ARG A 119 3.53 -13.19 -0.50
C ARG A 119 3.89 -12.31 0.69
N LEU A 120 3.29 -12.53 1.87
CA LEU A 120 3.62 -11.79 3.08
C LEU A 120 5.07 -12.01 3.50
N SER A 121 5.54 -13.26 3.46
CA SER A 121 6.94 -13.60 3.75
C SER A 121 7.90 -12.86 2.81
N ARG A 122 7.65 -12.89 1.49
CA ARG A 122 8.48 -12.17 0.51
C ARG A 122 8.42 -10.66 0.69
N ALA A 123 7.25 -10.10 0.99
CA ALA A 123 7.09 -8.68 1.31
C ALA A 123 8.00 -8.27 2.47
N ARG A 124 8.00 -9.04 3.57
CA ARG A 124 8.82 -8.77 4.75
C ARG A 124 10.32 -8.83 4.43
N SER A 125 10.77 -9.88 3.74
CA SER A 125 12.17 -10.01 3.33
C SER A 125 12.61 -8.83 2.46
N ARG A 126 11.83 -8.48 1.43
CA ARG A 126 12.16 -7.33 0.58
C ARG A 126 12.14 -6.01 1.31
N LEU A 127 11.21 -5.82 2.26
CA LEU A 127 11.15 -4.61 3.05
C LEU A 127 12.42 -4.46 3.91
N LEU A 128 12.91 -5.56 4.51
CA LEU A 128 14.18 -5.56 5.23
C LEU A 128 15.34 -5.22 4.30
N ASP A 129 15.43 -5.88 3.13
CA ASP A 129 16.49 -5.60 2.16
C ASP A 129 16.53 -4.12 1.73
N ILE A 130 15.36 -3.53 1.46
CA ILE A 130 15.24 -2.11 1.06
C ILE A 130 15.64 -1.18 2.21
N MET A 131 15.32 -1.54 3.45
CA MET A 131 15.58 -0.70 4.63
C MET A 131 17.05 -0.78 5.10
N ASP A 132 17.69 -1.94 4.92
CA ASP A 132 19.12 -2.16 5.22
C ASP A 132 20.04 -1.62 4.11
N THR A 133 19.52 -1.40 2.90
CA THR A 133 20.28 -0.77 1.81
C THR A 133 20.33 0.76 1.99
N PRO A 134 21.51 1.41 1.92
CA PRO A 134 21.61 2.87 1.97
C PRO A 134 20.77 3.53 0.85
N PRO A 135 20.12 4.69 1.08
CA PRO A 135 19.20 5.32 0.11
C PRO A 135 19.79 5.57 -1.28
N GLU A 136 21.11 5.72 -1.39
CA GLU A 136 21.82 5.98 -2.65
C GLU A 136 21.86 4.76 -3.58
N GLU A 137 21.98 3.55 -3.04
CA GLU A 137 22.03 2.30 -3.82
C GLU A 137 20.63 1.81 -4.21
N ALA A 138 19.65 2.09 -3.36
CA ALA A 138 18.27 1.64 -3.55
C ALA A 138 17.61 2.26 -4.81
N ARG A 139 18.05 3.48 -5.21
CA ARG A 139 17.60 4.15 -6.45
C ARG A 139 18.13 3.48 -7.72
N ALA A 140 19.20 2.69 -7.64
CA ALA A 140 19.76 1.98 -8.79
C ALA A 140 18.91 0.78 -9.23
N TRP A 141 18.07 0.23 -8.32
CA TRP A 141 17.18 -0.91 -8.58
C TRP A 141 15.89 -0.54 -9.31
N ALA A 142 15.60 0.76 -9.46
CA ALA A 142 14.40 1.30 -10.09
C ALA A 142 14.62 1.75 -11.55
N ARG A 143 15.82 1.53 -12.10
CA ARG A 143 16.16 1.68 -13.53
C ARG A 143 16.22 0.31 -14.18
#